data_AF-A0A9D6FJD0-F1
#
_entry.id   AF-A0A9D6FJD0-F1
#
_cell.length_a   1.000
_cell.length_b   1.000
_cell.length_c   1.000
_cell.angle_alpha   90.00
_cell.angle_beta   90.00
_cell.angle_gamma   90.00
#
_symmetry.space_group_name_H-M   'P 1'
#
loop_
_entity.id
_entity.type
_entity.pdbx_description
1 polymer ?
#
loop_
_entity_poly.entity_id
_entity_poly.type
_entity_poly.pdbx_seq_one_letter_code
_entity_poly.pdbx_strand_id
1 'polypeptide(L)'
;MPGGAAIFVDTGPLVAIFDADDMHHEICAATLKRIRGPLLTVWPAVTEAMYLLSFSEAACERLLSWLESGPLAVLELRIADLKRVGELLAKYRDLPMDFTDAVIVSLAEREIIWRLSARLLPTCCQPRG
;
A
#
# COMPACT_ATOMS: atom_id res chain seq x y z
N MET A 1 -2.02 19.08 4.28
CA MET A 1 -1.08 18.24 5.07
C MET A 1 0.31 18.84 4.93
N PRO A 2 1.02 19.20 6.01
CA PRO A 2 2.33 19.84 5.90
C PRO A 2 3.39 18.84 5.41
N GLY A 3 3.91 19.07 4.21
CA GLY A 3 5.31 18.91 3.75
C GLY A 3 6.13 17.62 3.99
N GLY A 4 5.59 16.59 4.64
CA GLY A 4 6.28 15.32 4.88
C GLY A 4 5.97 14.29 3.81
N ALA A 5 6.99 13.54 3.35
CA ALA A 5 6.78 12.44 2.42
C ALA A 5 5.94 11.32 3.08
N ALA A 6 4.72 11.11 2.58
CA ALA A 6 3.84 10.03 3.02
C ALA A 6 4.28 8.68 2.42
N ILE A 7 3.89 7.58 3.04
CA ILE A 7 4.23 6.22 2.60
C ILE A 7 2.96 5.45 2.30
N PHE A 8 2.83 4.96 1.07
CA PHE A 8 1.77 4.00 0.73
C PHE A 8 2.08 2.62 1.29
N VAL A 9 1.09 2.01 1.92
CA VAL A 9 1.08 0.64 2.44
C VAL A 9 0.14 -0.16 1.55
N ASP A 10 0.74 -1.12 0.85
CA ASP A 10 0.08 -1.98 -0.12
C ASP A 10 -0.40 -3.31 0.52
N THR A 11 -1.09 -4.16 -0.23
CA THR A 11 -1.61 -5.47 0.23
C THR A 11 -0.55 -6.30 0.94
N GLY A 12 0.61 -6.51 0.31
CA GLY A 12 1.66 -7.39 0.86
C GLY A 12 2.12 -6.96 2.26
N PRO A 13 2.55 -5.69 2.46
CA PRO A 13 2.86 -5.17 3.78
C PRO A 13 1.69 -5.24 4.78
N LEU A 14 0.44 -5.00 4.36
CA LEU A 14 -0.72 -5.17 5.26
C LEU A 14 -0.81 -6.60 5.76
N VAL A 15 -0.75 -7.59 4.86
CA VAL A 15 -0.79 -9.02 5.22
C VAL A 15 0.37 -9.36 6.15
N ALA A 16 1.60 -9.01 5.76
CA ALA A 16 2.80 -9.33 6.54
C ALA A 16 2.80 -8.69 7.95
N ILE A 17 2.16 -7.54 8.14
CA ILE A 17 2.05 -6.92 9.48
C ILE A 17 1.13 -7.74 10.40
N PHE A 18 0.06 -8.32 9.87
CA PHE A 18 -1.00 -8.96 10.67
C PHE A 18 -0.95 -10.49 10.70
N ASP A 19 -0.27 -11.11 9.73
CA ASP A 19 0.13 -12.51 9.72
C ASP A 19 1.54 -12.66 10.32
N ALA A 20 1.64 -13.33 11.46
CA ALA A 20 2.91 -13.56 12.15
C ALA A 20 3.76 -14.65 11.50
N ASP A 21 3.15 -15.51 10.69
CA ASP A 21 3.81 -16.60 9.97
C ASP A 21 4.27 -16.18 8.56
N ASP A 22 3.89 -14.97 8.11
CA ASP A 22 4.35 -14.41 6.85
C ASP A 22 5.88 -14.21 6.86
N MET A 23 6.54 -14.66 5.80
CA MET A 23 8.00 -14.62 5.69
C MET A 23 8.60 -13.20 5.72
N HIS A 24 7.78 -12.17 5.52
CA HIS A 24 8.15 -10.76 5.57
C HIS A 24 7.68 -10.06 6.85
N HIS A 25 7.05 -10.77 7.79
CA HIS A 25 6.52 -10.23 9.04
C HIS A 25 7.56 -9.40 9.81
N GLU A 26 8.71 -10.00 10.10
CA GLU A 26 9.75 -9.34 10.90
C GLU A 26 10.26 -8.04 10.25
N ILE A 27 10.46 -8.05 8.93
CA ILE A 27 10.95 -6.88 8.18
C ILE A 27 9.90 -5.78 8.15
N CYS A 28 8.62 -6.14 7.92
CA CYS A 28 7.52 -5.18 7.88
C CYS A 28 7.28 -4.57 9.27
N ALA A 29 7.23 -5.38 10.32
CA ALA A 29 7.06 -4.93 11.69
C ALA A 29 8.22 -4.04 12.16
N ALA A 30 9.47 -4.39 11.83
CA ALA A 30 10.64 -3.58 12.14
C ALA A 30 10.63 -2.25 11.38
N THR A 31 10.21 -2.26 10.12
CA THR A 31 10.15 -1.03 9.32
C THR A 31 9.04 -0.10 9.79
N LEU A 32 7.87 -0.64 10.12
CA LEU A 32 6.75 0.12 10.67
C LEU A 32 7.16 0.94 11.90
N LYS A 33 7.96 0.35 12.81
CA LYS A 33 8.49 1.04 14.02
C LYS A 33 9.41 2.22 13.70
N ARG A 34 10.04 2.23 12.52
CA ARG A 34 11.00 3.26 12.09
C ARG A 34 10.37 4.37 11.25
N ILE A 35 9.18 4.15 10.69
CA ILE A 35 8.46 5.16 9.93
C ILE A 35 7.99 6.27 10.89
N ARG A 36 8.20 7.53 10.46
CA ARG A 36 7.80 8.74 11.20
C ARG A 36 6.84 9.63 10.40
N GLY A 37 6.45 9.19 9.20
CA GLY A 37 5.53 9.90 8.31
C GLY A 37 4.15 9.26 8.28
N PRO A 38 3.16 9.93 7.67
CA PRO A 38 1.82 9.38 7.52
C PRO A 38 1.84 8.13 6.65
N LEU A 39 1.07 7.12 7.04
CA LEU A 39 0.81 5.92 6.26
C LEU A 39 -0.51 6.08 5.52
N LEU A 40 -0.48 5.75 4.23
CA LEU A 40 -1.63 5.84 3.33
C LEU A 40 -1.89 4.46 2.73
N THR A 41 -3.14 4.14 2.45
CA THR A 41 -3.52 2.95 1.66
C THR A 41 -4.74 3.27 0.80
N VAL A 42 -5.26 2.27 0.10
CA VAL A 42 -6.44 2.38 -0.76
C VAL A 42 -7.36 1.17 -0.52
N TRP A 43 -8.67 1.34 -0.72
CA TRP A 43 -9.63 0.26 -0.51
C TRP A 43 -9.32 -1.03 -1.28
N PRO A 44 -8.84 -1.01 -2.54
CA PRO A 44 -8.42 -2.23 -3.23
C PRO A 44 -7.38 -3.05 -2.44
N ALA A 45 -6.33 -2.40 -1.91
CA ALA A 45 -5.31 -3.06 -1.09
C ALA A 45 -5.89 -3.61 0.23
N VAL A 46 -6.77 -2.85 0.87
CA VAL A 46 -7.46 -3.30 2.10
C VAL A 46 -8.35 -4.51 1.82
N THR A 47 -9.12 -4.49 0.73
CA THR A 47 -10.01 -5.61 0.37
C THR A 47 -9.22 -6.87 0.06
N GLU A 48 -8.11 -6.75 -0.67
CA GLU A 48 -7.24 -7.90 -0.95
C GLU A 48 -6.56 -8.42 0.32
N ALA A 49 -6.07 -7.53 1.19
CA ALA A 49 -5.49 -7.93 2.48
C ALA A 49 -6.52 -8.65 3.37
N MET A 50 -7.76 -8.16 3.45
CA MET A 50 -8.85 -8.82 4.18
C MET A 50 -9.16 -10.21 3.61
N TYR A 51 -9.13 -10.37 2.28
CA TYR A 51 -9.30 -11.67 1.64
C TYR A 51 -8.16 -12.62 1.99
N LEU A 52 -6.91 -12.16 1.92
CA LEU A 52 -5.73 -12.96 2.22
C LEU A 52 -5.62 -13.33 3.71
N LEU A 53 -6.04 -12.44 4.61
CA LEU A 53 -6.07 -12.67 6.06
C LEU A 53 -7.29 -13.48 6.54
N SER A 54 -8.22 -13.84 5.64
CA SER A 54 -9.49 -14.50 5.99
C SER A 54 -9.34 -15.86 6.68
N PHE A 55 -8.13 -16.44 6.69
CA PHE A 55 -7.81 -17.62 7.50
C PHE A 55 -7.81 -17.34 9.01
N SER A 56 -7.76 -16.07 9.44
CA SER A 56 -7.71 -15.67 10.85
C SER A 56 -8.63 -14.49 11.13
N GLU A 57 -9.75 -14.76 11.82
CA GLU A 57 -10.69 -13.72 12.28
C GLU A 57 -9.97 -12.64 13.10
N ALA A 58 -9.09 -13.05 14.02
CA ALA A 58 -8.30 -12.13 14.82
C ALA A 58 -7.37 -11.24 13.99
N ALA A 59 -6.84 -11.72 12.85
CA ALA A 59 -6.01 -10.89 11.97
C ALA A 59 -6.85 -9.83 11.24
N CYS A 60 -8.03 -10.22 10.73
CA CYS A 60 -9.01 -9.30 10.14
C CYS A 60 -9.45 -8.22 11.14
N GLU A 61 -9.80 -8.61 12.38
CA GLU A 61 -10.19 -7.67 13.44
C GLU A 61 -9.08 -6.67 13.77
N ARG A 62 -7.82 -7.12 13.81
CA ARG A 62 -6.68 -6.23 14.04
C ARG A 62 -6.47 -5.25 12.89
N LEU A 63 -6.61 -5.69 11.64
CA LEU A 63 -6.52 -4.79 10.47
C LEU A 63 -7.64 -3.73 10.52
N LEU A 64 -8.89 -4.14 10.80
CA LEU A 64 -10.00 -3.20 10.94
C LEU A 64 -9.79 -2.21 12.09
N SER A 65 -9.36 -2.69 13.26
CA SER A 65 -9.02 -1.83 14.41
C SER A 65 -7.89 -0.85 14.09
N TRP A 66 -6.93 -1.26 13.25
CA TRP A 66 -5.84 -0.40 12.83
C TRP A 66 -6.29 0.70 11.85
N LEU A 67 -7.28 0.41 10.99
CA LEU A 67 -7.92 1.40 10.15
C LEU A 67 -8.75 2.40 10.98
N GLU A 68 -9.50 1.91 11.97
CA GLU A 68 -10.35 2.74 12.83
C GLU A 68 -9.55 3.67 13.74
N SER A 69 -8.42 3.19 14.30
CA SER A 69 -7.58 3.97 15.22
C SER A 69 -6.82 5.12 14.56
N GLY A 70 -6.83 5.23 13.22
CA GLY A 70 -6.22 6.32 12.45
C GLY A 70 -4.71 6.31 12.14
N PRO A 71 -3.86 5.33 12.53
CA PRO A 71 -2.45 5.31 12.10
C PRO A 71 -2.27 5.04 10.59
N LEU A 72 -3.28 4.47 9.93
CA LEU A 72 -3.32 4.21 8.50
C LEU A 72 -4.53 4.91 7.87
N ALA A 73 -4.28 5.88 6.98
CA ALA A 73 -5.37 6.59 6.31
C ALA A 73 -5.68 5.96 4.94
N VAL A 74 -6.95 5.69 4.68
CA VAL A 74 -7.41 5.20 3.36
C VAL A 74 -7.72 6.39 2.47
N LEU A 75 -7.01 6.51 1.35
CA LEU A 75 -7.31 7.55 0.37
C LEU A 75 -8.55 7.21 -0.44
N GLU A 76 -9.37 8.23 -0.69
CA GLU A 76 -10.57 8.11 -1.52
C GLU A 76 -10.20 8.00 -3.00
N LEU A 77 -10.61 6.89 -3.62
CA LEU A 77 -10.65 6.71 -5.06
C LEU A 77 -11.97 7.28 -5.60
N ARG A 78 -11.90 8.31 -6.45
CA ARG A 78 -13.08 8.96 -7.03
C ARG A 78 -13.26 8.53 -8.48
N ILE A 79 -14.49 8.62 -8.99
CA ILE A 79 -14.79 8.33 -10.40
C ILE A 79 -13.92 9.16 -11.37
N ALA A 80 -13.61 10.41 -11.01
CA ALA A 80 -12.75 11.29 -11.80
C ALA A 80 -11.32 10.75 -11.98
N ASP A 81 -10.84 9.90 -11.05
CA ASP A 81 -9.48 9.33 -11.10
C ASP A 81 -9.42 8.11 -12.05
N LEU A 82 -10.56 7.49 -12.39
CA LEU A 82 -10.62 6.25 -13.18
C LEU A 82 -10.07 6.40 -14.59
N LYS A 83 -10.17 7.60 -15.19
CA LYS A 83 -9.53 7.87 -16.47
C LYS A 83 -8.02 7.65 -16.38
N ARG A 84 -7.38 8.18 -15.34
CA ARG A 84 -5.95 8.05 -15.13
C ARG A 84 -5.54 6.61 -14.78
N VAL A 85 -6.33 5.94 -13.95
CA VAL A 85 -6.14 4.50 -13.66
C VAL A 85 -6.17 3.67 -14.95
N GLY A 86 -7.14 3.91 -15.83
CA GLY A 86 -7.23 3.22 -17.12
C GLY A 86 -6.03 3.49 -18.05
N GLU A 87 -5.53 4.73 -18.07
CA GLU A 87 -4.31 5.08 -18.81
C GLU A 87 -3.08 4.33 -18.28
N LEU A 88 -2.94 4.19 -16.95
CA LEU A 88 -1.83 3.47 -16.32
C LEU A 88 -1.87 1.98 -16.63
N LEU A 89 -3.05 1.35 -16.49
CA LEU A 89 -3.26 -0.06 -16.85
C LEU A 89 -2.97 -0.32 -18.33
N ALA A 90 -3.35 0.60 -19.21
CA ALA A 90 -3.04 0.49 -20.63
C ALA A 90 -1.53 0.66 -20.91
N LYS A 91 -0.90 1.64 -20.26
CA LYS A 91 0.53 1.95 -20.43
C LYS A 91 1.44 0.83 -19.97
N TYR A 92 1.10 0.17 -18.86
CA TYR A 92 1.91 -0.87 -18.23
C TYR A 92 1.36 -2.27 -18.45
N ARG A 93 0.55 -2.48 -19.49
CA ARG A 93 -0.06 -3.78 -19.81
C ARG A 93 0.95 -4.93 -19.97
N ASP A 94 2.15 -4.62 -20.44
CA ASP A 94 3.23 -5.59 -20.65
C ASP A 94 4.05 -5.87 -19.37
N LEU A 95 3.71 -5.19 -18.26
CA LEU A 95 4.25 -5.41 -16.92
C LEU A 95 3.12 -5.94 -16.00
N PRO A 96 3.45 -6.58 -14.87
CA PRO A 96 2.44 -7.10 -13.94
C PRO A 96 1.82 -5.98 -13.08
N MET A 97 1.41 -4.85 -13.68
CA MET A 97 0.69 -3.81 -12.94
C MET A 97 -0.77 -4.23 -12.79
N ASP A 98 -1.23 -4.35 -11.55
CA ASP A 98 -2.62 -4.63 -11.25
C ASP A 98 -3.45 -3.35 -11.02
N PHE A 99 -4.73 -3.54 -10.68
CA PHE A 99 -5.64 -2.42 -10.41
C PHE A 99 -5.24 -1.63 -9.16
N THR A 100 -4.76 -2.30 -8.11
CA THR A 100 -4.33 -1.68 -6.86
C THR A 100 -3.13 -0.78 -7.11
N ASP A 101 -2.13 -1.26 -7.84
CA ASP A 101 -0.96 -0.50 -8.28
C ASP A 101 -1.36 0.76 -9.07
N ALA A 102 -2.24 0.60 -10.06
CA ALA A 102 -2.67 1.71 -10.89
C ALA A 102 -3.43 2.77 -10.08
N VAL A 103 -4.25 2.34 -9.11
CA VAL A 103 -4.95 3.24 -8.17
C VAL A 103 -3.96 3.98 -7.29
N ILE A 104 -3.00 3.28 -6.68
CA ILE A 104 -1.97 3.88 -5.82
C ILE A 104 -1.17 4.93 -6.60
N VAL A 105 -0.70 4.60 -7.81
CA VAL A 105 0.06 5.54 -8.65
C VAL A 105 -0.80 6.75 -9.03
N SER A 106 -2.06 6.54 -9.45
CA SER A 106 -2.97 7.63 -9.80
C SER A 106 -3.22 8.57 -8.62
N LEU A 107 -3.38 8.05 -7.40
CA LEU A 107 -3.61 8.86 -6.21
C LEU A 107 -2.33 9.54 -5.72
N ALA A 108 -1.17 8.88 -5.85
CA ALA A 108 0.12 9.48 -5.56
C ALA A 108 0.41 10.70 -6.46
N GLU A 109 0.12 10.58 -7.77
CA GLU A 109 0.22 11.70 -8.72
C GLU A 109 -0.70 12.86 -8.35
N ARG A 110 -1.96 12.54 -7.96
CA ARG A 110 -2.99 13.51 -7.58
C ARG A 110 -2.65 14.31 -6.32
N GLU A 111 -2.16 13.62 -5.29
CA GLU A 111 -1.83 14.23 -4.00
C GLU A 111 -0.41 14.83 -3.97
N ILE A 112 0.35 14.71 -5.08
CA ILE A 112 1.75 15.13 -5.19
C ILE A 112 2.63 14.42 -4.14
N ILE A 113 2.36 13.13 -3.93
CA ILE A 113 3.06 12.28 -2.96
C ILE A 113 4.05 11.39 -3.71
N TRP A 114 5.34 11.61 -3.55
CA TRP A 114 6.38 10.89 -4.30
C TRP A 114 7.12 9.78 -3.53
N ARG A 115 6.54 9.25 -2.44
CA ARG A 115 7.06 8.05 -1.76
C ARG A 115 6.10 6.87 -1.88
N LEU A 116 6.29 6.09 -2.93
CA LEU A 116 5.72 4.76 -3.08
C LEU A 116 6.66 3.76 -2.41
N SER A 117 6.22 3.16 -1.30
CA SER A 117 6.94 2.02 -0.71
C SER A 117 6.53 0.74 -1.45
N ALA A 118 6.98 0.60 -2.70
CA ALA A 118 6.86 -0.66 -3.44
C ALA A 118 7.94 -1.69 -3.01
N ARG A 119 8.71 -1.43 -1.95
CA ARG A 119 9.91 -2.21 -1.63
C ARG A 119 10.27 -2.19 -0.15
N LEU A 120 9.63 -3.09 0.60
CA LEU A 120 10.18 -3.59 1.87
C LEU A 120 11.06 -4.83 1.67
N LEU A 121 11.29 -5.26 0.42
CA LEU A 121 12.27 -6.29 0.10
C LEU A 121 13.63 -5.67 -0.25
N PRO A 122 14.74 -6.18 0.31
CA PRO A 122 16.06 -5.66 -0.01
C PRO A 122 16.44 -6.01 -1.46
N THR A 123 16.93 -4.98 -2.17
CA THR A 123 17.74 -5.02 -3.41
C THR A 123 17.05 -5.17 -4.77
N CYS A 124 17.72 -4.58 -5.77
CA CYS A 124 17.48 -4.62 -7.22
C CYS A 124 16.65 -3.48 -7.83
N CYS A 125 17.15 -2.24 -7.73
CA CYS A 125 17.18 -1.27 -8.83
C CYS A 125 17.93 0.00 -8.37
N GLN A 126 19.25 0.03 -8.58
CA GLN A 126 19.96 1.31 -8.76
C GLN A 126 20.20 1.50 -10.26
N PRO A 127 20.03 2.72 -10.81
CA PRO A 127 20.43 2.99 -12.18
C PRO A 127 21.95 2.91 -12.26
N ARG A 128 22.47 2.06 -13.15
CA ARG A 128 23.86 2.18 -13.59
C ARG A 128 23.94 3.46 -14.41
N GLY A 129 25.04 4.20 -14.21
CA GLY A 129 25.34 5.43 -14.94
C GLY A 129 25.60 5.21 -16.43
#